data_AF-A0AAW4IYG9-F1
#
_entry.id   AF-A0AAW4IYG9-F1
#
_cell.length_a   1.000
_cell.length_b   1.000
_cell.length_c   1.000
_cell.angle_alpha   90.00
_cell.angle_beta   90.00
_cell.angle_gamma   90.00
#
_symmetry.space_group_name_H-M   'P 1'
#
loop_
_entity.id
_entity.type
_entity.pdbx_description
1 polymer ?
#
loop_
_entity_poly.entity_id
_entity_poly.type
_entity_poly.pdbx_seq_one_letter_code
_entity_poly.pdbx_strand_id
1 'polypeptide(L)' 'MQIIRNYNDANKLLDKGNKLIKIDRDRNNRKYLIFIFEKTDKLMKDLKDITK' A
#
# COMPACT_ATOMS: atom_id res chain seq x y z
N MET A 1 6.54 -7.79 -3.55
CA MET A 1 5.53 -7.15 -2.68
C MET A 1 6.00 -5.76 -2.29
N GLN A 2 5.08 -4.83 -2.08
CA GLN A 2 5.37 -3.46 -1.60
C GLN A 2 4.53 -3.18 -0.37
N ILE A 3 5.15 -2.62 0.68
CA ILE A 3 4.48 -2.29 1.94
C ILE A 3 4.14 -0.80 1.94
N ILE A 4 2.88 -0.50 2.22
CA ILE A 4 2.34 0.85 2.40
C ILE A 4 1.81 0.94 3.83
N ARG A 5 2.27 1.95 4.59
CA ARG A 5 1.88 2.16 5.99
C ARG A 5 0.86 3.30 6.17
N ASN A 6 0.72 4.15 5.15
CA ASN A 6 -0.24 5.24 5.16
C ASN A 6 -1.60 4.74 4.68
N TYR A 7 -2.64 4.93 5.51
CA TYR A 7 -4.01 4.52 5.21
C TYR A 7 -4.58 5.21 3.97
N ASN A 8 -4.35 6.53 3.82
CA ASN A 8 -4.87 7.31 2.71
C ASN A 8 -4.21 6.90 1.39
N ASP A 9 -2.90 6.64 1.39
CA ASP A 9 -2.20 6.18 0.19
C ASP A 9 -2.66 4.77 -0.21
N ALA A 10 -2.85 3.88 0.76
CA ALA A 10 -3.36 2.53 0.51
C ALA A 10 -4.76 2.57 -0.13
N ASN A 11 -5.66 3.43 0.36
CA ASN A 11 -6.99 3.61 -0.23
C ASN A 11 -6.92 4.16 -1.66
N LYS A 12 -6.11 5.19 -1.92
CA LYS A 12 -5.92 5.71 -3.28
C LYS A 12 -5.39 4.64 -4.24
N LEU A 13 -4.51 3.76 -3.77
CA LEU A 13 -3.99 2.65 -4.59
C LEU A 13 -5.06 1.59 -4.88
N LEU A 14 -5.94 1.31 -3.92
CA LEU A 14 -7.10 0.42 -4.10
C LEU A 14 -8.09 1.00 -5.12
N ASP A 15 -8.40 2.30 -5.02
CA ASP A 15 -9.31 2.98 -5.96
C ASP A 15 -8.76 2.94 -7.40
N LYS A 16 -7.44 2.97 -7.55
CA LYS A 16 -6.74 2.81 -8.84
C LYS A 16 -6.67 1.34 -9.32
N GLY A 17 -7.22 0.40 -8.57
CA GLY A 17 -7.26 -1.02 -8.91
C GLY A 17 -5.90 -1.73 -8.76
N ASN A 18 -5.04 -1.29 -7.84
CA ASN A 18 -3.83 -2.04 -7.51
C ASN A 18 -4.16 -3.25 -6.63
N LYS A 19 -3.49 -4.38 -6.89
CA LYS A 19 -3.79 -5.64 -6.21
C LYS A 19 -3.22 -5.66 -4.79
N LEU A 20 -4.10 -5.61 -3.80
CA LEU A 20 -3.78 -5.83 -2.40
C LEU A 20 -3.65 -7.34 -2.15
N ILE A 21 -2.49 -7.77 -1.66
CA ILE A 21 -2.21 -9.17 -1.30
C ILE A 21 -2.73 -9.45 0.11
N LYS A 22 -2.41 -8.57 1.06
CA LYS A 22 -2.71 -8.79 2.47
C LYS A 22 -2.73 -7.48 3.26
N ILE A 23 -3.53 -7.45 4.32
CA ILE A 23 -3.42 -6.48 5.41
C ILE A 23 -2.82 -7.21 6.61
N ASP A 24 -1.80 -6.61 7.23
CA ASP A 24 -1.16 -7.15 8.42
C ASP A 24 -1.01 -6.05 9.48
N ARG A 25 -0.50 -6.39 10.66
CA ARG A 25 -0.11 -5.42 11.69
C ARG A 25 1.40 -5.18 11.64
N ASP A 26 1.81 -3.95 11.92
CA ASP A 26 3.23 -3.65 12.03
C ASP A 26 3.84 -4.46 13.18
N ARG A 27 4.98 -5.12 12.92
CA ARG A 27 5.61 -6.02 13.90
C ARG A 27 6.20 -5.27 15.08
N ASN A 28 6.67 -4.03 14.87
CA ASN A 28 7.26 -3.20 15.91
C ASN A 28 6.18 -2.48 16.71
N ASN A 29 5.08 -2.11 16.06
CA ASN A 29 3.94 -1.49 16.72
C ASN A 29 2.61 -2.06 16.23
N ARG A 30 2.13 -3.08 16.94
CA ARG A 30 0.91 -3.83 16.60
C ARG A 30 -0.38 -2.99 16.57
N LYS A 31 -0.33 -1.72 17.00
CA LYS A 31 -1.45 -0.77 16.86
C LYS A 31 -1.62 -0.27 15.43
N TYR A 32 -0.59 -0.36 14.59
CA TYR A 32 -0.64 0.11 13.20
C TYR A 32 -0.90 -1.04 12.23
N LEU A 33 -1.72 -0.75 11.22
CA LEU A 33 -1.96 -1.63 10.09
C LEU A 33 -0.94 -1.34 8.98
N ILE A 34 -0.54 -2.39 8.27
CA ILE A 34 0.29 -2.31 7.07
C ILE A 34 -0.43 -2.98 5.90
N PHE A 35 -0.33 -2.37 4.73
CA PHE A 35 -0.99 -2.82 3.50
C PHE A 35 0.08 -3.36 2.56
N ILE A 36 -0.07 -4.61 2.14
CA ILE A 36 0.91 -5.32 1.30
C ILE A 36 0.32 -5.48 -0.10
N PHE A 37 0.88 -4.77 -1.06
CA PHE A 37 0.47 -4.82 -2.46
C PHE A 37 1.39 -5.72 -3.29
N GLU A 38 0.84 -6.28 -4.37
CA GLU A 38 1.62 -6.92 -5.42
C GLU A 38 2.51 -5.90 -6.11
N LYS A 39 3.82 -6.16 -6.17
CA LYS A 39 4.76 -5.20 -6.74
C LYS A 39 4.68 -5.30 -8.27
N THR A 40 4.19 -4.24 -8.90
CA THR A 40 4.08 -4.10 -10.36
C THR A 40 4.59 -2.72 -10.78
N ASP A 41 4.91 -2.54 -12.07
CA ASP A 41 5.31 -1.23 -12.59
C ASP A 41 4.20 -0.20 -12.47
N LYS A 42 2.94 -0.63 -12.68
CA LYS A 42 1.75 0.19 -12.45
C LYS A 42 1.72 0.71 -11.00
N LEU A 43 1.92 -0.17 -10.01
CA LEU A 43 1.91 0.23 -8.60
C LEU A 43 2.98 1.28 -8.32
N MET A 44 4.20 1.09 -8.84
CA MET A 44 5.30 2.03 -8.60
C MET A 44 5.03 3.41 -9.22
N LYS A 45 4.38 3.45 -10.39
CA LYS A 45 3.93 4.70 -11.02
C LYS A 45 2.83 5.37 -10.20
N ASP A 46 1.80 4.61 -9.85
CA ASP A 46 0.67 5.12 -9.06
C ASP A 46 1.09 5.64 -7.70
N LEU A 47 2.01 4.96 -7.03
CA LEU A 47 2.57 5.38 -5.75
C LEU A 47 3.32 6.71 -5.90
N LYS A 48 4.18 6.85 -6.92
CA LYS A 48 4.88 8.12 -7.17
C LYS A 48 3.94 9.28 -7.46
N ASP A 49 2.82 9.02 -8.14
CA ASP A 49 1.84 10.05 -8.47
C ASP A 49 1.05 10.52 -7.25
N ILE A 50 0.80 9.66 -6.26
CA ILE A 50 0.02 10.02 -5.06
C ILE A 50 0.87 10.57 -3.90
N THR A 51 2.19 10.33 -3.92
CA THR A 51 3.14 10.84 -2.91
C THR A 51 3.87 12.11 -3.36
N LYS A 52 3.54 12.66 -4.53
CA LYS A 52 4.00 13.99 -4.98
C LYS A 52 3.22 15.10 -4.28
#